data_AF-E9L6J3-F1
#
_entry.id   AF-E9L6J3-F1
#
_cell.length_a   1.000
_cell.length_b   1.000
_cell.length_c   1.000
_cell.angle_alpha   90.00
_cell.angle_beta   90.00
_cell.angle_gamma   90.00
#
_symmetry.space_group_name_H-M   'P 1'
#
loop_
_entity.id
_entity.type
_entity.pdbx_description
1 polymer ?
#
loop_
_entity_poly.entity_id
_entity_poly.type
_entity_poly.pdbx_seq_one_letter_code
_entity_poly.pdbx_strand_id
1 'polypeptide(L)'
;GKMKFGYQKTPHDEWDFAGVNVIMLSEQTDKTGKKRKLLTHPDRNGIVYTLDRENGDLISADKLDDTVNVFKTVDLKTGLPVRDPEYGTRMDHKGTDICPSAMGYHNQGHDSYDPQKQLFFMGINHICMDWEPFM
;
A
#
# COMPACT_ATOMS: atom_id res chain seq x y z
N GLY A 1 19.40 -9.07 12.60
CA GLY A 1 20.11 -8.18 11.66
C GLY A 1 19.99 -8.62 10.21
N LYS A 2 20.35 -9.88 9.87
CA LYS A 2 20.22 -10.38 8.49
C LYS A 2 18.76 -10.46 8.05
N MET A 3 18.44 -9.91 6.88
CA MET A 3 17.10 -9.90 6.28
C MET A 3 16.64 -11.32 5.92
N LYS A 4 15.35 -11.62 6.15
CA LYS A 4 14.73 -12.92 5.81
C LYS A 4 13.94 -12.86 4.50
N PHE A 5 13.18 -11.79 4.29
CA PHE A 5 12.46 -11.49 3.07
C PHE A 5 12.41 -9.97 2.86
N GLY A 6 12.08 -9.55 1.65
CA GLY A 6 11.83 -8.16 1.30
C GLY A 6 10.86 -8.09 0.13
N TYR A 7 9.90 -7.17 0.21
CA TYR A 7 8.88 -6.94 -0.82
C TYR A 7 8.87 -5.44 -1.17
N GLN A 8 9.13 -5.11 -2.43
CA GLN A 8 9.16 -3.72 -2.90
C GLN A 8 7.76 -3.30 -3.36
N LYS A 9 7.08 -2.50 -2.52
CA LYS A 9 5.68 -2.06 -2.74
C LYS A 9 5.52 -1.14 -3.96
N THR A 10 6.45 -0.19 -4.12
CA THR A 10 6.43 0.82 -5.18
C THR A 10 7.75 0.79 -5.94
N PRO A 11 7.91 -0.10 -6.94
CA PRO A 11 9.08 -0.09 -7.81
C PRO A 11 9.13 1.20 -8.63
N HIS A 12 10.27 1.89 -8.61
CA HIS A 12 10.47 3.21 -9.23
C HIS A 12 9.36 4.19 -8.80
N ASP A 13 9.48 4.68 -7.56
CA ASP A 13 8.56 5.68 -7.04
C ASP A 13 8.63 6.98 -7.85
N GLU A 14 7.46 7.55 -8.11
CA GLU A 14 7.26 8.78 -8.89
C GLU A 14 6.48 9.84 -8.08
N TRP A 15 6.12 9.56 -6.82
CA TRP A 15 5.09 10.31 -6.09
C TRP A 15 5.42 10.62 -4.62
N ASP A 16 6.62 10.27 -4.14
CA ASP A 16 7.00 10.31 -2.73
C ASP A 16 6.09 9.43 -1.86
N PHE A 17 5.81 8.19 -2.29
CA PHE A 17 5.11 7.22 -1.44
C PHE A 17 6.09 6.52 -0.50
N ALA A 18 6.63 7.27 0.47
CA ALA A 18 7.60 6.75 1.43
C ALA A 18 7.00 5.64 2.30
N GLY A 19 7.41 4.39 2.05
CA GLY A 19 6.76 3.20 2.59
C GLY A 19 7.10 2.83 4.04
N VAL A 20 6.98 3.79 4.98
CA VAL A 20 7.42 3.67 6.38
C VAL A 20 6.28 3.47 7.40
N ASN A 21 5.06 3.31 6.93
CA ASN A 21 3.86 3.23 7.78
C ASN A 21 3.86 2.00 8.72
N VAL A 22 2.93 1.99 9.67
CA VAL A 22 2.77 0.94 10.69
C VAL A 22 2.71 -0.49 10.10
N ILE A 23 3.27 -1.47 10.83
CA ILE A 23 3.10 -2.90 10.55
C ILE A 23 2.35 -3.53 11.73
N MET A 24 1.15 -4.04 11.47
CA MET A 24 0.31 -4.68 12.48
C MET A 24 0.32 -6.20 12.28
N LEU A 25 0.72 -6.96 13.31
CA LEU A 25 0.76 -8.42 13.25
C LEU A 25 -0.56 -9.02 13.72
N SER A 26 -1.04 -10.04 13.03
CA SER A 26 -2.26 -10.76 13.41
C SER A 26 -2.17 -12.25 13.09
N GLU A 27 -3.06 -13.05 13.70
CA GLU A 27 -3.32 -14.42 13.26
C GLU A 27 -4.79 -14.52 12.89
N GLN A 28 -5.06 -14.89 11.63
CA GLN A 28 -6.41 -14.94 11.09
C GLN A 28 -6.60 -16.20 10.26
N THR A 29 -7.85 -16.63 10.13
CA THR A 29 -8.22 -17.74 9.24
C THR A 29 -8.53 -17.17 7.88
N ASP A 30 -7.86 -17.65 6.84
CA ASP A 30 -8.10 -17.20 5.47
C ASP A 30 -9.41 -17.78 4.89
N LYS A 31 -9.74 -17.40 3.66
CA LYS A 31 -10.93 -17.88 2.94
C LYS A 31 -10.93 -19.39 2.68
N THR A 32 -9.79 -20.08 2.81
CA THR A 32 -9.70 -21.54 2.64
C THR A 32 -9.78 -22.29 3.97
N GLY A 33 -9.93 -21.58 5.10
CA GLY A 33 -9.97 -22.16 6.43
C GLY A 33 -8.60 -22.37 7.06
N LYS A 34 -7.51 -21.94 6.41
CA LYS A 34 -6.15 -22.06 6.94
C LYS A 34 -5.84 -20.89 7.89
N LYS A 35 -5.41 -21.22 9.11
CA LYS A 35 -4.85 -20.23 10.04
C LYS A 35 -3.51 -19.71 9.51
N ARG A 36 -3.38 -18.40 9.38
CA ARG A 36 -2.18 -17.71 8.87
C ARG A 36 -1.61 -16.75 9.88
N LYS A 37 -0.29 -16.59 9.80
CA LYS A 37 0.48 -15.62 10.56
C LYS A 37 0.75 -14.42 9.66
N LEU A 38 0.05 -13.33 9.91
CA LEU A 38 -0.01 -12.20 8.98
C LEU A 38 0.72 -10.98 9.54
N LEU A 39 1.18 -10.15 8.62
CA LEU A 39 1.45 -8.72 8.81
C LEU A 39 0.53 -7.92 7.89
N THR A 40 -0.03 -6.82 8.38
CA THR A 40 -0.89 -5.90 7.63
C THR A 40 -0.31 -4.50 7.68
N HIS A 41 -0.29 -3.82 6.54
CA HIS A 41 0.41 -2.56 6.34
C HIS A 41 -0.35 -1.63 5.38
N PRO A 42 -1.01 -0.57 5.89
CA PRO A 42 -1.58 0.47 5.05
C PRO A 42 -0.48 1.42 4.55
N ASP A 43 -0.19 1.43 3.26
CA ASP A 43 0.89 2.24 2.69
C ASP A 43 0.43 3.64 2.23
N ARG A 44 1.39 4.56 2.07
CA ARG A 44 1.16 5.90 1.49
C ARG A 44 0.51 5.83 0.12
N ASN A 45 0.90 4.84 -0.68
CA ASN A 45 0.43 4.66 -2.05
C ASN A 45 -1.07 4.29 -2.19
N GLY A 46 -1.80 4.19 -1.07
CA GLY A 46 -3.23 3.91 -1.08
C GLY A 46 -3.58 2.43 -1.08
N ILE A 47 -2.61 1.52 -0.94
CA ILE A 47 -2.83 0.07 -0.89
C ILE A 47 -2.61 -0.44 0.54
N VAL A 48 -3.52 -1.29 1.02
CA VAL A 48 -3.34 -2.10 2.23
C VAL A 48 -2.76 -3.45 1.84
N TYR A 49 -1.52 -3.69 2.23
CA TYR A 49 -0.83 -4.96 1.99
C TYR A 49 -1.01 -5.89 3.17
N THR A 50 -1.37 -7.15 2.90
CA THR A 50 -1.30 -8.24 3.89
C THR A 50 -0.39 -9.34 3.36
N LEU A 51 0.64 -9.68 4.14
CA LEU A 51 1.64 -10.70 3.81
C LEU A 51 1.68 -11.78 4.89
N ASP A 52 2.11 -12.98 4.54
CA ASP A 52 2.53 -13.98 5.51
C ASP A 52 3.87 -13.54 6.13
N ARG A 53 3.87 -13.36 7.46
CA ARG A 53 5.03 -12.78 8.15
C ARG A 53 6.19 -13.75 8.31
N GLU A 54 6.02 -15.03 8.01
CA GLU A 54 7.08 -16.03 8.15
C GLU A 54 7.97 -16.11 6.89
N ASN A 55 7.39 -15.87 5.69
CA ASN A 55 8.10 -16.03 4.42
C ASN A 55 7.99 -14.82 3.46
N GLY A 56 7.10 -13.86 3.71
CA GLY A 56 6.90 -12.69 2.86
C GLY A 56 5.95 -12.91 1.68
N ASP A 57 5.20 -14.02 1.64
CA ASP A 57 4.22 -14.29 0.58
C ASP A 57 3.09 -13.24 0.63
N LEU A 58 2.74 -12.70 -0.54
CA LEU A 58 1.65 -11.73 -0.67
C LEU A 58 0.29 -12.44 -0.58
N ILE A 59 -0.54 -12.04 0.40
CA ILE A 59 -1.86 -12.64 0.65
C ILE A 59 -2.96 -11.77 0.04
N SER A 60 -2.91 -10.45 0.25
CA SER A 60 -3.79 -9.48 -0.40
C SER A 60 -3.12 -8.11 -0.52
N ALA A 61 -3.63 -7.30 -1.45
CA ALA A 61 -3.16 -5.96 -1.73
C ALA A 61 -4.33 -5.16 -2.32
N ASP A 62 -5.15 -4.59 -1.42
CA ASP A 62 -6.42 -3.95 -1.77
C ASP A 62 -6.31 -2.43 -1.61
N LYS A 63 -7.05 -1.67 -2.43
CA LYS A 63 -7.10 -0.20 -2.31
C LYS A 63 -7.78 0.20 -0.99
N LEU A 64 -7.22 1.20 -0.31
CA LEU A 64 -7.81 1.85 0.88
C LEU A 64 -9.14 2.55 0.53
N ASP A 65 -9.20 3.13 -0.66
CA ASP A 65 -10.33 3.89 -1.17
C ASP A 65 -10.41 3.70 -2.70
N ASP A 66 -11.62 3.77 -3.28
CA ASP A 66 -11.82 3.48 -4.70
C ASP A 66 -11.26 4.57 -5.63
N THR A 67 -10.96 5.75 -5.10
CA THR A 67 -10.37 6.89 -5.84
C THR A 67 -8.88 6.76 -6.12
N VAL A 68 -8.17 5.77 -5.53
CA VAL A 68 -6.75 5.51 -5.85
C VAL A 68 -6.62 5.20 -7.35
N ASN A 69 -5.79 5.97 -8.07
CA ASN A 69 -5.74 5.91 -9.53
C ASN A 69 -4.34 5.62 -10.11
N VAL A 70 -3.26 5.84 -9.35
CA VAL A 70 -1.87 5.55 -9.75
C VAL A 70 -1.63 4.09 -10.14
N PHE A 71 -2.42 3.17 -9.57
CA PHE A 71 -2.42 1.75 -9.90
C PHE A 71 -3.83 1.28 -10.24
N LYS A 72 -3.94 0.47 -11.30
CA LYS A 72 -5.19 -0.22 -11.64
C LYS A 72 -5.50 -1.29 -10.62
N THR A 73 -4.49 -2.08 -10.26
CA THR A 73 -4.53 -3.14 -9.25
C THR A 73 -3.10 -3.52 -8.85
N VAL A 74 -2.95 -4.42 -7.88
CA VAL A 74 -1.70 -5.16 -7.63
C VAL A 74 -1.89 -6.59 -8.12
N ASP A 75 -1.05 -7.05 -9.04
CA ASP A 75 -1.07 -8.43 -9.51
C ASP A 75 -0.47 -9.34 -8.45
N LEU A 76 -1.31 -10.14 -7.79
CA LEU A 76 -0.89 -11.04 -6.71
C LEU A 76 0.03 -12.18 -7.18
N LYS A 77 0.07 -12.51 -8.48
CA LYS A 77 0.96 -13.56 -9.01
C LYS A 77 2.37 -13.05 -9.20
N THR A 78 2.51 -11.83 -9.72
CA THR A 78 3.82 -11.21 -9.96
C THR A 78 4.30 -10.40 -8.76
N GLY A 79 3.39 -10.00 -7.88
CA GLY A 79 3.63 -9.10 -6.75
C GLY A 79 3.77 -7.64 -7.18
N LEU A 80 3.50 -7.29 -8.43
CA LEU A 80 3.76 -5.95 -8.97
C LEU A 80 2.49 -5.10 -9.05
N PRO A 81 2.57 -3.80 -8.72
CA PRO A 81 1.49 -2.86 -9.02
C PRO A 81 1.37 -2.65 -10.54
N VAL A 82 0.16 -2.75 -11.07
CA VAL A 82 -0.16 -2.43 -12.47
C VAL A 82 -0.36 -0.93 -12.57
N ARG A 83 0.71 -0.23 -12.98
CA ARG A 83 0.73 1.24 -13.12
C ARG A 83 -0.29 1.73 -14.13
N ASP A 84 -0.93 2.86 -13.85
CA ASP A 84 -1.67 3.63 -14.84
C ASP A 84 -0.78 4.78 -15.37
N PRO A 85 -0.34 4.74 -16.64
CA PRO A 85 0.54 5.78 -17.18
C PRO A 85 -0.08 7.19 -17.18
N GLU A 86 -1.41 7.31 -17.12
CA GLU A 86 -2.10 8.61 -17.05
C GLU A 86 -1.71 9.41 -15.81
N TYR A 87 -1.42 8.73 -14.69
CA TYR A 87 -1.09 9.34 -13.41
C TYR A 87 0.40 9.25 -13.04
N GLY A 88 1.27 8.94 -14.01
CA GLY A 88 2.72 8.94 -13.83
C GLY A 88 3.33 10.34 -13.87
N THR A 89 4.47 10.54 -13.19
CA THR A 89 5.19 11.83 -13.17
C THR A 89 6.46 11.76 -13.99
N ARG A 90 6.82 12.86 -14.67
CA ARG A 90 8.04 12.98 -15.49
C ARG A 90 8.37 14.44 -15.75
N MET A 91 9.62 14.73 -16.07
CA MET A 91 10.06 16.06 -16.50
C MET A 91 9.21 16.59 -17.66
N ASP A 92 9.08 17.92 -17.74
CA ASP A 92 8.35 18.64 -18.79
C ASP A 92 6.87 18.22 -18.91
N HIS A 93 6.28 17.71 -17.82
CA HIS A 93 4.89 17.30 -17.76
C HIS A 93 4.31 17.52 -16.37
N LYS A 94 3.23 18.31 -16.30
CA LYS A 94 2.38 18.41 -15.12
C LYS A 94 1.35 17.28 -15.13
N GLY A 95 1.52 16.29 -14.25
CA GLY A 95 0.49 15.32 -13.92
C GLY A 95 -0.58 15.96 -13.05
N THR A 96 -1.85 15.63 -13.28
CA THR A 96 -3.00 16.25 -12.60
C THR A 96 -3.93 15.19 -12.03
N ASP A 97 -4.66 15.55 -10.98
CA ASP A 97 -5.65 14.69 -10.33
C ASP A 97 -5.09 13.32 -9.89
N ILE A 98 -3.82 13.28 -9.47
CA ILE A 98 -3.15 12.08 -8.99
C ILE A 98 -3.62 11.75 -7.57
N CYS A 99 -4.12 10.54 -7.37
CA CYS A 99 -4.59 10.04 -6.08
C CYS A 99 -3.91 8.70 -5.72
N PRO A 100 -3.23 8.61 -4.56
CA PRO A 100 -3.07 9.63 -3.51
C PRO A 100 -2.11 10.78 -3.85
N SER A 101 -2.16 11.86 -3.06
CA SER A 101 -1.10 12.86 -3.01
C SER A 101 0.17 12.31 -2.35
N ALA A 102 1.27 13.05 -2.42
CA ALA A 102 2.52 12.73 -1.73
C ALA A 102 2.34 12.47 -0.22
N MET A 103 1.38 13.13 0.44
CA MET A 103 1.06 12.87 1.85
C MET A 103 0.49 11.45 2.10
N GLY A 104 0.04 10.79 1.03
CA GLY A 104 -0.55 9.46 0.98
C GLY A 104 -1.95 9.40 1.55
N TYR A 105 -2.70 8.34 1.22
CA TYR A 105 -3.97 8.03 1.88
C TYR A 105 -3.76 7.47 3.29
N HIS A 106 -2.53 7.07 3.63
CA HIS A 106 -2.12 6.80 5.00
C HIS A 106 -0.70 7.31 5.23
N ASN A 107 -0.38 7.76 6.45
CA ASN A 107 0.92 8.33 6.79
C ASN A 107 1.49 7.69 8.08
N GLN A 108 2.14 8.45 8.95
CA GLN A 108 2.82 7.99 10.18
C GLN A 108 1.92 7.42 11.28
N GLY A 109 0.59 7.41 11.08
CA GLY A 109 -0.39 7.02 12.11
C GLY A 109 -0.13 5.60 12.62
N HIS A 110 -0.26 5.41 13.94
CA HIS A 110 -0.27 4.08 14.52
C HIS A 110 -1.71 3.64 14.75
N ASP A 111 -2.20 2.78 13.86
CA ASP A 111 -3.56 2.26 13.87
C ASP A 111 -3.78 1.18 14.94
N SER A 112 -5.00 0.64 14.97
CA SER A 112 -5.41 -0.40 15.93
C SER A 112 -6.09 -1.60 15.25
N TYR A 113 -6.05 -2.75 15.94
CA TYR A 113 -6.66 -4.01 15.51
C TYR A 113 -7.44 -4.63 16.66
N ASP A 114 -8.69 -5.01 16.42
CA ASP A 114 -9.51 -5.79 17.36
C ASP A 114 -9.44 -7.28 17.00
N PRO A 115 -8.79 -8.13 17.83
CA PRO A 115 -8.64 -9.55 17.54
C PRO A 115 -9.93 -10.37 17.68
N GLN A 116 -10.95 -9.87 18.39
CA GLN A 116 -12.24 -10.55 18.52
C GLN A 116 -13.08 -10.33 17.26
N LYS A 117 -13.06 -9.10 16.73
CA LYS A 117 -13.80 -8.74 15.50
C LYS A 117 -13.00 -9.03 14.22
N GLN A 118 -11.70 -9.20 14.33
CA GLN A 118 -10.76 -9.30 13.21
C GLN A 118 -10.83 -8.08 12.29
N LEU A 119 -10.94 -6.88 12.88
CA LEU A 119 -11.05 -5.61 12.17
C LEU A 119 -9.88 -4.69 12.50
N PHE A 120 -9.32 -4.07 11.46
CA PHE A 120 -8.38 -2.96 11.58
C PHE A 120 -9.15 -1.63 11.53
N PHE A 121 -8.82 -0.70 12.42
CA PHE A 121 -9.36 0.65 12.42
C PHE A 121 -8.24 1.61 12.04
N MET A 122 -8.36 2.20 10.85
CA MET A 122 -7.29 3.00 10.23
C MET A 122 -7.71 4.46 10.12
N GLY A 123 -6.82 5.37 10.51
CA GLY A 123 -6.97 6.80 10.27
C GLY A 123 -6.48 7.17 8.87
N ILE A 124 -7.40 7.46 7.94
CA ILE A 124 -7.10 7.65 6.52
C ILE A 124 -7.12 9.14 6.15
N ASN A 125 -6.23 9.53 5.24
CA ASN A 125 -6.27 10.82 4.54
C ASN A 125 -7.02 10.67 3.20
N HIS A 126 -7.71 11.71 2.75
CA HIS A 126 -8.34 11.74 1.43
C HIS A 126 -7.86 12.99 0.66
N ILE A 127 -6.61 12.93 0.18
CA ILE A 127 -5.90 14.07 -0.43
C ILE A 127 -5.28 13.62 -1.75
N CYS A 128 -5.53 14.37 -2.83
CA CYS A 128 -4.93 14.16 -4.15
C CYS A 128 -4.03 15.35 -4.53
N MET A 129 -3.35 15.28 -5.69
CA MET A 129 -2.39 16.32 -6.10
C MET A 129 -2.28 16.50 -7.61
N ASP A 130 -1.76 17.68 -7.96
CA ASP A 130 -1.03 17.89 -9.20
C ASP A 130 0.47 17.85 -8.90
N TRP A 131 1.27 17.31 -9.82
CA TRP A 131 2.73 17.26 -9.68
C TRP A 131 3.42 17.57 -11.01
N GLU A 132 4.36 18.51 -11.00
CA GLU A 132 5.34 18.72 -12.07
C GLU A 132 6.76 18.63 -11.46
N PRO A 133 7.58 17.63 -11.84
CA PRO A 133 8.95 17.55 -11.36
C PRO A 133 9.76 18.70 -11.97
N PHE A 134 10.38 19.52 -11.14
CA PHE A 134 11.27 20.60 -11.57
C PHE A 134 12.74 20.19 -11.42
N MET A 135 13.58 20.66 -12.33
CA MET A 135 15.05 20.65 -12.19
C MET A 135 15.51 21.84 -11.36
#